data_AF-A0AAW5EL70-F1
#
_entry.id   AF-A0AAW5EL70-F1
#
_cell.length_a   1.000
_cell.length_b   1.000
_cell.length_c   1.000
_cell.angle_alpha   90.00
_cell.angle_beta   90.00
_cell.angle_gamma   90.00
#
_symmetry.space_group_name_H-M   'P 1'
#
loop_
_entity.id
_entity.type
_entity.pdbx_description
1 polymer ?
#
loop_
_entity_poly.entity_id
_entity_poly.type
_entity_poly.pdbx_seq_one_letter_code
_entity_poly.pdbx_strand_id
1 'polypeptide(L)'
;DGFDFSGLSLGGKTVAVFGMGDSESYSDTFCGGMGKLAENLKNAGANLVGEVSTDGYTFESSDAVVDGKFVGLALDNDNQEDQT
;
A
#
# COMPACT_ATOMS: atom_id res chain seq x y z
N ASP A 1 -5.15 16.69 3.20
CA ASP A 1 -4.72 15.38 2.67
C ASP A 1 -3.22 15.36 2.45
N GLY A 2 -2.57 14.25 2.81
CA GLY A 2 -1.14 14.19 3.14
C GLY A 2 -0.14 14.03 1.99
N PHE A 3 -0.60 13.94 0.74
CA PHE A 3 0.25 13.78 -0.44
C PHE A 3 -0.05 14.88 -1.47
N ASP A 4 0.92 15.76 -1.73
CA ASP A 4 0.85 16.74 -2.81
C ASP A 4 1.91 16.41 -3.87
N PHE A 5 1.44 15.96 -5.04
CA PHE A 5 2.29 15.62 -6.19
C PHE A 5 2.24 16.64 -7.31
N SER A 6 1.63 17.81 -7.09
CA SER A 6 1.50 18.87 -8.12
C SER A 6 2.85 19.36 -8.68
N GLY A 7 3.93 19.22 -7.89
CA GLY A 7 5.30 19.55 -8.30
C GLY A 7 6.07 18.41 -9.00
N LEU A 8 5.48 17.22 -9.18
CA LEU A 8 6.16 16.05 -9.75
C LEU A 8 5.63 15.70 -11.14
N SER A 9 6.53 15.30 -12.04
CA SER A 9 6.14 14.74 -13.35
C SER A 9 6.14 13.21 -13.26
N LEU A 10 5.00 12.60 -12.96
CA LEU A 10 4.89 11.13 -12.77
C LEU A 10 4.27 10.39 -13.96
N GLY A 11 3.73 11.12 -14.95
CA GLY A 11 3.12 10.57 -16.16
C GLY A 11 3.98 9.48 -16.84
N GLY A 12 3.44 8.27 -16.92
CA GLY A 12 4.05 7.11 -17.58
C GLY A 12 5.21 6.46 -16.81
N LYS A 13 5.58 6.96 -15.63
CA LYS A 13 6.64 6.34 -14.82
C LYS A 13 6.13 5.07 -14.16
N THR A 14 6.91 4.00 -14.24
CA THR A 14 6.65 2.78 -13.47
C THR A 14 7.02 2.99 -12.01
N VAL A 15 6.08 2.71 -11.10
CA VAL A 15 6.26 2.90 -9.65
C VAL A 15 5.76 1.66 -8.92
N ALA A 16 6.52 1.21 -7.93
CA ALA A 16 6.09 0.22 -6.95
C ALA A 16 6.07 0.88 -5.57
N VAL A 17 5.15 0.47 -4.71
CA VAL A 17 5.03 0.96 -3.34
C VAL A 17 5.12 -0.19 -2.36
N PHE A 18 5.59 0.11 -1.15
CA PHE A 18 5.52 -0.78 0.00
C PHE A 18 5.07 0.03 1.22
N GLY A 19 4.43 -0.64 2.16
CA GLY A 19 3.87 -0.04 3.37
C GLY A 19 4.21 -0.90 4.57
N MET A 20 4.37 -0.25 5.71
CA MET A 20 4.54 -0.90 7.00
C MET A 20 3.32 -0.63 7.86
N GLY A 21 2.88 -1.63 8.62
CA GLY A 21 1.78 -1.52 9.57
C GLY A 21 1.87 -2.58 10.65
N ASP A 22 0.97 -2.48 11.62
CA ASP A 22 0.79 -3.45 12.70
C ASP A 22 -0.61 -4.03 12.54
N SER A 23 -0.68 -5.27 12.07
CA SER A 23 -1.92 -5.97 11.73
C SER A 23 -2.69 -6.44 12.96
N GLU A 24 -2.06 -6.56 14.13
CA GLU A 24 -2.72 -6.94 15.37
C GLU A 24 -3.36 -5.73 16.06
N SER A 25 -2.61 -4.63 16.22
CA SER A 25 -3.11 -3.45 16.95
C SER A 25 -4.00 -2.55 16.08
N TYR A 26 -3.80 -2.54 14.76
CA TYR A 26 -4.52 -1.69 13.80
C TYR A 26 -5.07 -2.51 12.62
N SER A 27 -5.68 -3.65 12.95
CA SER A 27 -6.20 -4.63 11.97
C SER A 27 -7.21 -4.04 10.98
N ASP A 28 -7.98 -3.03 11.39
CA ASP A 28 -9.01 -2.36 10.58
C ASP A 28 -8.44 -1.30 9.62
N THR A 29 -7.17 -0.93 9.78
CA THR A 29 -6.49 0.11 9.01
C THR A 29 -5.09 -0.31 8.53
N PHE A 30 -4.82 -1.62 8.52
CA PHE A 30 -3.50 -2.19 8.25
C PHE A 30 -2.90 -1.66 6.94
N CYS A 31 -1.71 -1.07 7.00
CA CYS A 31 -1.03 -0.44 5.85
C CYS A 31 -1.86 0.61 5.06
N GLY A 32 -2.93 1.20 5.63
CA GLY A 32 -3.83 2.09 4.89
C GLY A 32 -3.18 3.34 4.27
N GLY A 33 -2.06 3.82 4.84
CA GLY A 33 -1.26 4.89 4.25
C GLY A 33 -0.71 4.55 2.87
N MET A 34 -0.38 3.28 2.61
CA MET A 34 0.06 2.79 1.30
C MET A 34 -1.05 2.93 0.25
N GLY A 35 -2.30 2.64 0.62
CA GLY A 35 -3.46 2.82 -0.26
C GLY A 35 -3.62 4.26 -0.72
N LYS A 36 -3.59 5.19 0.24
CA LYS A 36 -3.67 6.64 -0.04
C LYS A 36 -2.50 7.12 -0.92
N LEU A 37 -1.29 6.61 -0.68
CA LEU A 37 -0.12 6.92 -1.51
C LEU A 37 -0.30 6.42 -2.95
N ALA A 38 -0.71 5.17 -3.12
CA ALA A 38 -0.94 4.53 -4.41
C ALA A 38 -2.01 5.28 -5.23
N GLU A 39 -3.12 5.65 -4.60
CA GLU A 39 -4.19 6.41 -5.25
C GLU A 39 -3.67 7.75 -5.79
N ASN A 40 -2.94 8.51 -4.97
CA ASN A 40 -2.38 9.80 -5.38
C ASN A 40 -1.33 9.65 -6.50
N LEU A 41 -0.49 8.61 -6.46
CA LEU A 41 0.47 8.31 -7.53
C LEU A 41 -0.22 7.98 -8.86
N LYS A 42 -1.28 7.16 -8.81
CA LYS A 42 -2.09 6.81 -9.99
C LYS A 42 -2.78 8.04 -10.57
N ASN A 43 -3.35 8.89 -9.72
CA ASN A 43 -3.97 10.16 -10.14
C ASN A 43 -2.95 11.13 -10.76
N ALA A 44 -1.69 11.07 -10.35
CA ALA A 44 -0.58 11.82 -10.94
C ALA A 44 -0.04 11.21 -12.26
N GLY A 45 -0.63 10.11 -12.74
CA GLY A 45 -0.30 9.47 -14.02
C GLY A 45 0.81 8.42 -13.95
N ALA A 46 1.19 7.96 -12.75
CA ALA A 46 2.13 6.85 -12.60
C ALA A 46 1.48 5.51 -13.02
N ASN A 47 2.32 4.62 -13.56
CA ASN A 47 1.96 3.22 -13.83
C ASN A 47 2.36 2.37 -12.62
N LEU A 48 1.40 2.06 -11.75
CA LEU A 48 1.66 1.21 -10.59
C LEU A 48 1.87 -0.25 -10.98
N VAL A 49 2.82 -0.89 -10.31
CA VAL A 49 3.14 -2.32 -10.42
C VAL A 49 3.44 -2.89 -9.03
N GLY A 50 3.44 -4.23 -8.92
CA GLY A 50 3.84 -4.92 -7.70
C GLY A 50 2.71 -5.17 -6.71
N GLU A 51 1.48 -5.37 -7.19
CA GLU A 51 0.38 -5.84 -6.35
C GLU A 51 0.71 -7.19 -5.72
N VAL A 52 0.31 -7.37 -4.46
CA VAL A 52 0.60 -8.56 -3.65
C VAL A 52 -0.71 -9.20 -3.19
N SER A 53 -0.77 -10.54 -3.19
CA SER A 53 -1.94 -11.24 -2.65
C SER A 53 -2.10 -10.93 -1.17
N THR A 54 -3.35 -10.86 -0.68
CA THR A 54 -3.61 -10.77 0.76
C THR A 54 -3.46 -12.13 1.46
N ASP A 55 -3.22 -13.21 0.70
CA ASP A 55 -2.97 -14.54 1.26
C ASP A 55 -1.75 -14.53 2.20
N GLY A 56 -1.90 -15.13 3.38
CA GLY A 56 -0.84 -15.18 4.40
C GLY A 56 -0.87 -14.03 5.40
N TYR A 57 -1.69 -12.99 5.16
CA TYR A 57 -1.90 -11.90 6.10
C TYR A 57 -3.16 -12.13 6.95
N THR A 58 -3.15 -11.63 8.19
CA THR A 58 -4.33 -11.63 9.07
C THR A 58 -4.62 -10.19 9.48
N PHE A 59 -5.73 -9.63 9.02
CA PHE A 59 -6.18 -8.27 9.32
C PHE A 59 -7.70 -8.17 9.06
N GLU A 60 -8.36 -7.11 9.52
CA GLU A 60 -9.80 -6.90 9.31
C GLU A 60 -10.08 -6.12 8.01
N SER A 61 -9.41 -4.97 7.83
CA SER A 61 -9.56 -4.15 6.63
C SER A 61 -8.33 -3.28 6.35
N SER A 62 -8.23 -2.83 5.10
CA SER A 62 -7.13 -1.99 4.66
C SER A 62 -7.54 -1.17 3.43
N ASP A 63 -7.31 0.15 3.50
CA ASP A 63 -7.43 1.05 2.33
C ASP A 63 -6.40 0.69 1.23
N ALA A 64 -5.41 -0.14 1.53
CA ALA A 64 -4.42 -0.59 0.58
C ALA A 64 -4.86 -1.83 -0.21
N VAL A 65 -6.05 -2.39 0.05
CA VAL A 65 -6.59 -3.55 -0.69
C VAL A 65 -7.55 -3.08 -1.77
N VAL A 66 -7.23 -3.37 -3.03
CA VAL A 66 -8.07 -3.11 -4.21
C VAL A 66 -8.20 -4.41 -4.99
N ASP A 67 -9.42 -4.77 -5.38
CA ASP A 67 -9.72 -6.01 -6.12
C ASP A 67 -9.14 -7.28 -5.46
N GLY A 68 -9.10 -7.30 -4.12
CA GLY A 68 -8.62 -8.44 -3.32
C GLY A 68 -7.10 -8.57 -3.22
N LYS A 69 -6.33 -7.56 -3.61
CA LYS A 69 -4.87 -7.52 -3.49
C LYS A 69 -4.40 -6.24 -2.84
N PHE A 70 -3.28 -6.30 -2.12
CA PHE A 70 -2.58 -5.09 -1.76
C PHE A 70 -2.05 -4.39 -3.02
N VAL A 71 -2.19 -3.06 -3.06
CA VAL A 71 -1.65 -2.20 -4.15
C VAL A 71 -0.12 -2.17 -4.21
N GLY A 72 0.55 -2.78 -3.23
CA GLY A 72 2.00 -2.90 -3.09
C GLY A 72 2.35 -3.87 -1.96
N LEU A 73 3.63 -3.97 -1.60
CA LEU A 73 4.07 -4.89 -0.55
C LEU A 73 3.69 -4.38 0.85
N ALA A 74 2.85 -5.12 1.57
CA ALA A 74 2.53 -4.87 2.97
C ALA A 74 3.52 -5.62 3.88
N LEU A 75 4.10 -4.92 4.86
CA LEU A 75 5.07 -5.47 5.81
C LEU A 75 4.59 -5.23 7.24
N ASP A 76 4.81 -6.21 8.10
CA ASP A 76 4.50 -6.16 9.53
C ASP A 76 5.70 -6.68 10.31
N ASN A 77 6.52 -5.76 10.82
CA ASN A 77 7.70 -6.13 11.61
C ASN A 77 7.36 -6.40 13.08
N ASP A 78 6.18 -6.01 13.55
CA ASP A 78 5.81 -6.18 14.95
C ASP A 78 5.29 -7.60 15.20
N ASN A 79 4.56 -8.16 14.22
CA ASN A 79 3.87 -9.45 14.35
C ASN A 79 4.39 -10.52 13.38
N GLN A 80 5.05 -10.12 12.29
CA GLN A 80 5.50 -11.02 11.22
C GLN A 80 6.95 -10.74 10.78
N GLU A 81 7.86 -10.46 11.72
CA GLU A 81 9.26 -10.03 11.44
C GLU A 81 10.06 -10.95 10.50
N ASP A 82 9.73 -12.24 10.47
CA ASP A 82 10.39 -13.25 9.61
C ASP A 82 9.75 -13.39 8.22
N GLN A 83 8.71 -12.62 7.89
CA GLN A 83 7.99 -12.68 6.63
C GLN A 83 8.27 -11.46 5.75
N THR A 84 8.51 -11.72 4.46
CA THR A 84 8.69 -10.70 3.41
C THR A 84 7.96 -11.11 2.15
#